data_AF-A0A382J0Q3-F1
#
_entry.id   AF-A0A382J0Q3-F1
#
_cell.length_a   1.000
_cell.length_b   1.000
_cell.length_c   1.000
_cell.angle_alpha   90.00
_cell.angle_beta   90.00
_cell.angle_gamma   90.00
#
_symmetry.space_group_name_H-M   'P 1'
#
loop_
_entity.id
_entity.type
_entity.pdbx_description
1 polymer ?
#
loop_
_entity_poly.entity_id
_entity_poly.type
_entity_poly.pdbx_seq_one_letter_code
_entity_poly.pdbx_strand_id
1 'polypeptide(L)'
;MTVSENPYRIREEPGQRILEIDYSKSVKSPSIENSETIMADTLNKIIKSGEVTQIEFKQQEDILYPTDQTKILDELASMIKDLVENAKILVEAYVKTIEDPSDYPGRLEFLKSTVNYGLKEDPLASYLRILARIDKEQKIGENISRESTQSRQVFITTLTSLKDRFEKLSLFKLAQPHLSKHKPGSREVYRQIFSPIIKPNFIYAKL
;
A
#
# COMPACT_ATOMS: atom_id res chain seq x y z
N MET A 1 -7.64 14.15 -4.09
CA MET A 1 -6.97 12.98 -4.67
C MET A 1 -7.56 12.74 -6.05
N THR A 2 -6.84 13.11 -7.10
CA THR A 2 -7.24 12.81 -8.49
C THR A 2 -7.05 11.31 -8.72
N VAL A 3 -8.16 10.59 -8.89
CA VAL A 3 -8.15 9.24 -9.48
C VAL A 3 -7.36 9.34 -10.78
N SER A 4 -6.34 8.50 -11.00
CA SER A 4 -5.60 8.58 -12.26
C SER A 4 -6.57 8.26 -13.41
N GLU A 5 -6.67 9.17 -14.36
CA GLU A 5 -7.49 9.05 -15.57
C GLU A 5 -6.86 8.12 -16.62
N ASN A 6 -5.64 7.64 -16.38
CA ASN A 6 -4.93 6.81 -17.34
C ASN A 6 -5.65 5.46 -17.53
N PRO A 7 -6.12 5.16 -18.75
CA PRO A 7 -6.82 3.91 -19.02
C PRO A 7 -5.88 2.72 -18.86
N TYR A 8 -6.44 1.59 -18.50
CA TYR A 8 -5.69 0.34 -18.34
C TYR A 8 -6.47 -0.84 -18.89
N ARG A 9 -5.74 -1.90 -19.22
CA ARG A 9 -6.31 -3.19 -19.61
C ARG A 9 -5.46 -4.33 -19.07
N ILE A 10 -6.06 -5.51 -19.01
CA ILE A 10 -5.32 -6.75 -18.76
C ILE A 10 -5.02 -7.39 -20.11
N ARG A 11 -3.75 -7.68 -20.37
CA ARG A 11 -3.28 -8.44 -21.52
C ARG A 11 -2.86 -9.82 -21.03
N GLU A 12 -3.48 -10.86 -21.57
CA GLU A 12 -3.15 -12.25 -21.24
C GLU A 12 -2.26 -12.84 -22.32
N GLU A 13 -1.13 -13.39 -21.89
CA GLU A 13 -0.17 -14.12 -22.70
C GLU A 13 0.13 -15.47 -22.01
N PRO A 14 0.70 -16.47 -22.70
CA PRO A 14 1.00 -17.76 -22.07
C PRO A 14 1.88 -17.61 -20.81
N GLY A 15 1.30 -17.89 -19.64
CA GLY A 15 1.96 -17.76 -18.34
C GLY A 15 2.12 -16.32 -17.84
N GLN A 16 1.50 -15.33 -18.49
CA GLN A 16 1.59 -13.93 -18.11
C GLN A 16 0.21 -13.25 -18.12
N ARG A 17 -0.06 -12.51 -17.05
CA ARG A 17 -1.22 -11.63 -16.92
C ARG A 17 -0.71 -10.22 -16.66
N ILE A 18 -0.70 -9.42 -17.71
CA ILE A 18 0.01 -8.13 -17.73
C ILE A 18 -0.99 -7.01 -17.50
N LEU A 19 -0.73 -6.19 -16.47
CA LEU A 19 -1.43 -4.92 -16.26
C LEU A 19 -0.79 -3.86 -17.16
N GLU A 20 -1.46 -3.53 -18.27
CA GLU A 20 -1.00 -2.48 -19.18
C GLU A 20 -1.72 -1.17 -18.85
N ILE A 21 -0.96 -0.10 -18.58
CA ILE A 21 -1.50 1.21 -18.21
C ILE A 21 -0.97 2.26 -19.20
N ASP A 22 -1.89 2.97 -19.85
CA ASP A 22 -1.56 3.94 -20.90
C ASP A 22 -1.22 5.32 -20.31
N TYR A 23 0.05 5.71 -20.44
CA TYR A 23 0.58 7.01 -20.06
C TYR A 23 0.94 7.86 -21.28
N SER A 24 0.55 7.48 -22.50
CA SER A 24 0.92 8.18 -23.75
C SER A 24 0.49 9.65 -23.77
N LYS A 25 -0.62 9.98 -23.09
CA LYS A 25 -1.15 11.35 -22.96
C LYS A 25 -0.68 12.06 -21.69
N SER A 26 0.07 11.39 -20.82
CA SER A 26 0.56 11.95 -19.57
C SER A 26 1.82 12.78 -19.81
N VAL A 27 1.84 13.98 -19.22
CA VAL A 27 3.05 14.84 -19.18
C VAL A 27 4.11 14.24 -18.25
N LYS A 28 3.69 13.50 -17.23
CA LYS A 28 4.59 12.86 -16.26
C LYS A 28 4.87 11.43 -16.67
N SER A 29 6.15 11.06 -16.68
CA SER A 29 6.55 9.67 -16.84
C SER A 29 6.18 8.86 -15.60
N PRO A 30 5.57 7.67 -15.74
CA PRO A 30 5.21 6.84 -14.62
C PRO A 30 6.45 6.24 -13.97
N SER A 31 6.48 6.25 -12.63
CA SER A 31 7.52 5.59 -11.86
C SER A 31 6.95 5.22 -10.50
N ILE A 32 6.84 3.92 -10.25
CA ILE A 32 6.35 3.37 -8.97
C ILE A 32 7.32 3.72 -7.86
N GLU A 33 8.62 3.59 -8.12
CA GLU A 33 9.67 3.84 -7.14
C GLU A 33 9.78 5.31 -6.76
N ASN A 34 9.51 6.25 -7.68
CA ASN A 34 9.66 7.68 -7.41
C ASN A 34 8.36 8.42 -7.09
N SER A 35 7.19 7.79 -7.19
CA SER A 35 5.91 8.48 -6.98
C SER A 35 4.90 7.66 -6.19
N GLU A 36 4.50 8.22 -5.05
CA GLU A 36 3.44 7.68 -4.19
C GLU A 36 2.10 7.59 -4.92
N THR A 37 1.78 8.59 -5.76
CA THR A 37 0.51 8.62 -6.48
C THR A 37 0.47 7.54 -7.56
N ILE A 38 1.60 7.27 -8.23
CA ILE A 38 1.70 6.21 -9.24
C ILE A 38 1.61 4.84 -8.56
N MET A 39 2.31 4.64 -7.43
CA MET A 39 2.21 3.42 -6.64
C MET A 39 0.77 3.17 -6.18
N ALA A 40 0.10 4.19 -5.63
CA ALA A 40 -1.27 4.06 -5.14
C ALA A 40 -2.26 3.75 -6.25
N ASP A 41 -2.14 4.43 -7.39
CA ASP A 41 -2.96 4.15 -8.57
C ASP A 41 -2.75 2.73 -9.10
N THR A 42 -1.49 2.30 -9.21
CA THR A 42 -1.13 0.94 -9.65
C THR A 42 -1.74 -0.10 -8.72
N LEU A 43 -1.59 0.04 -7.40
CA LEU A 43 -2.19 -0.85 -6.42
C LEU A 43 -3.71 -0.87 -6.52
N ASN A 44 -4.36 0.28 -6.70
CA ASN A 44 -5.81 0.33 -6.90
C ASN A 44 -6.25 -0.44 -8.17
N LYS A 45 -5.47 -0.35 -9.26
CA LYS A 45 -5.73 -1.12 -10.47
C LYS A 45 -5.56 -2.62 -10.24
N ILE A 46 -4.48 -3.05 -9.57
CA ILE A 46 -4.25 -4.46 -9.20
C ILE A 46 -5.39 -5.01 -8.33
N ILE A 47 -5.78 -4.29 -7.27
CA ILE A 47 -6.88 -4.69 -6.36
C ILE A 47 -8.18 -4.93 -7.15
N LYS A 48 -8.48 -4.04 -8.11
CA LYS A 48 -9.67 -4.13 -8.97
C LYS A 48 -9.57 -5.26 -10.00
N SER A 49 -8.41 -5.47 -10.62
CA SER A 49 -8.22 -6.46 -11.67
C SER A 49 -7.95 -7.87 -11.14
N GLY A 50 -7.60 -8.02 -9.87
CA GLY A 50 -7.02 -9.26 -9.34
C GLY A 50 -5.55 -9.43 -9.72
N GLU A 51 -4.97 -10.56 -9.31
CA GLU A 51 -3.54 -10.86 -9.38
C GLU A 51 -2.93 -10.67 -10.78
N VAL A 52 -1.77 -10.02 -10.86
CA VAL A 52 -1.05 -9.78 -12.13
C VAL A 52 0.39 -10.24 -12.03
N THR A 53 0.95 -10.68 -13.15
CA THR A 53 2.33 -11.19 -13.20
C THR A 53 3.33 -10.14 -13.68
N GLN A 54 2.88 -9.10 -14.38
CA GLN A 54 3.72 -7.99 -14.86
C GLN A 54 2.93 -6.69 -14.89
N ILE A 55 3.62 -5.57 -14.75
CA ILE A 55 3.03 -4.23 -14.93
C ILE A 55 3.80 -3.54 -16.05
N GLU A 56 3.10 -3.00 -17.01
CA GLU A 56 3.67 -2.30 -18.15
C GLU A 56 3.01 -0.93 -18.29
N PHE A 57 3.81 0.13 -18.16
CA PHE A 57 3.38 1.48 -18.50
C PHE A 57 3.74 1.78 -19.95
N LYS A 58 2.75 2.20 -20.74
CA LYS A 58 2.94 2.57 -22.14
C LYS A 58 3.21 4.07 -22.27
N GLN A 59 4.34 4.45 -22.85
CA GLN A 59 4.70 5.83 -23.17
C GLN A 59 5.59 5.86 -24.43
N GLN A 60 6.40 6.91 -24.63
CA GLN A 60 7.44 6.94 -25.67
C GLN A 60 8.48 5.83 -25.46
N GLU A 61 8.78 5.54 -24.19
CA GLU A 61 9.48 4.34 -23.76
C GLU A 61 8.55 3.56 -22.85
N ASP A 62 8.39 2.27 -23.12
CA ASP A 62 7.58 1.39 -22.30
C ASP A 62 8.38 1.03 -21.04
N ILE A 63 7.75 1.17 -19.88
CA ILE A 63 8.37 0.88 -18.58
C ILE A 63 7.74 -0.42 -18.05
N LEU A 64 8.54 -1.48 -18.02
CA LEU A 64 8.12 -2.81 -17.60
C LEU A 64 8.64 -3.13 -16.20
N TYR A 65 7.73 -3.44 -15.29
CA TYR A 65 8.05 -4.08 -14.02
C TYR A 65 7.91 -5.60 -14.19
N PRO A 66 9.02 -6.35 -14.09
CA PRO A 66 9.01 -7.80 -14.23
C PRO A 66 8.29 -8.49 -13.05
N THR A 67 8.17 -9.81 -13.12
CA THR A 67 7.32 -10.61 -12.24
C THR A 67 7.78 -10.63 -10.78
N ASP A 68 9.08 -10.67 -10.55
CA ASP A 68 9.69 -10.54 -9.23
C ASP A 68 9.29 -9.22 -8.53
N GLN A 69 9.32 -8.10 -9.26
CA GLN A 69 8.92 -6.79 -8.73
C GLN A 69 7.40 -6.63 -8.63
N THR A 70 6.67 -7.14 -9.62
CA THR A 70 5.20 -7.09 -9.64
C THR A 70 4.62 -7.87 -8.46
N LYS A 71 5.19 -9.03 -8.13
CA LYS A 71 4.79 -9.84 -6.98
C LYS A 71 4.83 -9.07 -5.66
N ILE A 72 5.78 -8.16 -5.49
CA ILE A 72 5.88 -7.31 -4.28
C ILE A 72 4.61 -6.45 -4.13
N LEU A 73 4.13 -5.87 -5.22
CA LEU A 73 2.91 -5.06 -5.22
C LEU A 73 1.66 -5.91 -5.16
N ASP A 74 1.67 -7.09 -5.76
CA ASP A 74 0.55 -8.02 -5.74
C ASP A 74 0.30 -8.58 -4.32
N GLU A 75 1.35 -8.95 -3.59
CA GLU A 75 1.27 -9.33 -2.18
C GLU A 75 0.65 -8.21 -1.33
N LEU A 76 1.07 -6.97 -1.56
CA LEU A 76 0.54 -5.79 -0.86
C LEU A 76 -0.92 -5.52 -1.23
N ALA A 77 -1.27 -5.58 -2.51
CA ALA A 77 -2.64 -5.41 -3.01
C ALA A 77 -3.58 -6.47 -2.42
N SER A 78 -3.15 -7.73 -2.43
CA SER A 78 -3.87 -8.87 -1.85
C SER A 78 -4.09 -8.69 -0.35
N MET A 79 -3.06 -8.25 0.38
CA MET A 79 -3.20 -7.95 1.81
C MET A 79 -4.21 -6.82 2.07
N ILE A 80 -4.13 -5.71 1.32
CA ILE A 80 -5.08 -4.59 1.45
C ILE A 80 -6.51 -5.05 1.14
N LYS A 81 -6.69 -5.84 0.08
CA LYS A 81 -7.99 -6.39 -0.30
C LYS A 81 -8.57 -7.28 0.80
N ASP A 82 -7.77 -8.17 1.37
CA ASP A 82 -8.18 -9.05 2.48
C ASP A 82 -8.63 -8.24 3.70
N LEU A 83 -7.91 -7.16 4.06
CA LEU A 83 -8.28 -6.29 5.18
C LEU A 83 -9.66 -5.65 5.01
N VAL A 84 -9.98 -5.24 3.78
CA VAL A 84 -11.20 -4.50 3.47
C VAL A 84 -12.39 -5.44 3.24
N GLU A 85 -12.21 -6.50 2.44
CA GLU A 85 -13.31 -7.34 1.97
C GLU A 85 -13.59 -8.52 2.91
N ASN A 86 -12.55 -9.21 3.38
CA ASN A 86 -12.68 -10.43 4.17
C ASN A 86 -12.68 -10.12 5.67
N ALA A 87 -11.61 -9.50 6.16
CA ALA A 87 -11.43 -9.17 7.56
C ALA A 87 -12.29 -7.97 8.00
N LYS A 88 -12.72 -7.12 7.05
CA LYS A 88 -13.61 -5.97 7.27
C LYS A 88 -13.20 -5.09 8.47
N ILE A 89 -11.90 -4.85 8.61
CA ILE A 89 -11.35 -4.22 9.83
C ILE A 89 -11.76 -2.75 10.01
N LEU A 90 -12.38 -2.13 9.00
CA LEU A 90 -12.71 -0.69 8.97
C LEU A 90 -14.02 -0.33 9.68
N VAL A 91 -14.39 -1.09 10.71
CA VAL A 91 -15.61 -0.92 11.50
C VAL A 91 -15.30 -0.74 12.99
N GLU A 92 -16.28 -0.27 13.75
CA GLU A 92 -16.11 0.10 15.16
C GLU A 92 -15.63 -1.04 16.05
N ALA A 93 -16.04 -2.28 15.76
CA ALA A 93 -15.68 -3.47 16.52
C ALA A 93 -14.17 -3.75 16.58
N TYR A 94 -13.38 -3.17 15.67
CA TYR A 94 -11.92 -3.30 15.64
C TYR A 94 -11.19 -2.17 16.36
N VAL A 95 -11.91 -1.18 16.89
CA VAL A 95 -11.32 -0.03 17.59
C VAL A 95 -11.91 0.23 18.97
N LYS A 96 -13.03 -0.42 19.32
CA LYS A 96 -13.66 -0.34 20.63
C LYS A 96 -14.43 -1.59 21.08
N THR A 97 -14.69 -1.65 22.37
CA THR A 97 -15.69 -2.55 22.98
C THR A 97 -17.09 -1.92 22.90
N ILE A 98 -18.14 -2.72 23.14
CA ILE A 98 -19.55 -2.26 23.09
C ILE A 98 -19.82 -1.20 24.17
N GLU A 99 -19.25 -1.39 25.35
CA GLU A 99 -19.50 -0.59 26.55
C GLU A 99 -18.58 0.64 26.67
N ASP A 100 -17.82 0.96 25.62
CA ASP A 100 -16.81 2.03 25.67
C ASP A 100 -17.42 3.44 25.55
N PRO A 101 -17.28 4.31 26.58
CA PRO A 101 -17.64 5.72 26.48
C PRO A 101 -16.54 6.58 25.81
N SER A 102 -15.41 6.02 25.38
CA SER A 102 -14.23 6.78 24.92
C SER A 102 -14.30 7.33 23.48
N ASP A 103 -13.39 8.26 23.19
CA ASP A 103 -13.10 8.82 21.86
C ASP A 103 -12.48 7.77 20.92
N TYR A 104 -13.31 6.86 20.42
CA TYR A 104 -12.98 5.92 19.34
C TYR A 104 -12.98 6.51 17.92
N PRO A 105 -13.68 7.62 17.58
CA PRO A 105 -13.65 8.20 16.24
C PRO A 105 -12.24 8.43 15.71
N GLY A 106 -11.31 8.95 16.52
CA GLY A 106 -9.92 9.15 16.12
C GLY A 106 -9.15 7.84 15.85
N ARG A 107 -9.49 6.74 16.54
CA ARG A 107 -8.91 5.40 16.26
C ARG A 107 -9.45 4.84 14.95
N LEU A 108 -10.75 4.98 14.70
CA LEU A 108 -11.38 4.52 13.46
C LEU A 108 -10.86 5.31 12.25
N GLU A 109 -10.72 6.63 12.38
CA GLU A 109 -10.15 7.50 11.35
C GLU A 109 -8.69 7.13 11.05
N PHE A 110 -7.88 6.89 12.08
CA PHE A 110 -6.52 6.41 11.90
C PHE A 110 -6.49 5.10 11.10
N LEU A 111 -7.35 4.14 11.44
CA LEU A 111 -7.40 2.85 10.77
C LEU A 111 -7.85 3.00 9.31
N LYS A 112 -8.92 3.76 9.06
CA LYS A 112 -9.43 4.06 7.72
C LYS A 112 -8.39 4.77 6.86
N SER A 113 -7.74 5.81 7.37
CA SER A 113 -6.73 6.56 6.62
C SER A 113 -5.49 5.71 6.30
N THR A 114 -5.08 4.85 7.23
CA THR A 114 -3.96 3.93 7.02
C THR A 114 -4.25 2.93 5.91
N VAL A 115 -5.42 2.27 5.95
CA VAL A 115 -5.74 1.20 4.99
C VAL A 115 -6.17 1.74 3.62
N ASN A 116 -6.97 2.81 3.59
CA ASN A 116 -7.51 3.32 2.33
C ASN A 116 -6.50 4.13 1.52
N TYR A 117 -5.54 4.77 2.19
CA TYR A 117 -4.59 5.71 1.57
C TYR A 117 -3.13 5.34 1.89
N GLY A 118 -2.74 5.36 3.16
CA GLY A 118 -1.35 5.23 3.58
C GLY A 118 -0.65 4.00 3.01
N LEU A 119 -1.26 2.82 3.13
CA LEU A 119 -0.70 1.56 2.62
C LEU A 119 -0.51 1.55 1.10
N LYS A 120 -1.23 2.40 0.36
CA LYS A 120 -1.15 2.48 -1.10
C LYS A 120 -0.13 3.54 -1.56
N GLU A 121 0.02 4.61 -0.80
CA GLU A 121 0.89 5.75 -1.13
C GLU A 121 2.32 5.54 -0.64
N ASP A 122 2.47 5.29 0.66
CA ASP A 122 3.75 5.00 1.33
C ASP A 122 3.54 3.87 2.35
N PRO A 123 3.60 2.60 1.89
CA PRO A 123 3.48 1.43 2.75
C PRO A 123 4.46 1.43 3.92
N LEU A 124 5.70 1.89 3.72
CA LEU A 124 6.75 1.84 4.74
C LEU A 124 6.52 2.91 5.82
N ALA A 125 6.16 4.14 5.43
CA ALA A 125 5.77 5.16 6.39
C ALA A 125 4.50 4.78 7.14
N SER A 126 3.56 4.09 6.47
CA SER A 126 2.35 3.58 7.12
C SER A 126 2.66 2.53 8.18
N TYR A 127 3.60 1.64 7.92
CA TYR A 127 4.11 0.71 8.92
C TYR A 127 4.72 1.44 10.13
N LEU A 128 5.58 2.45 9.90
CA LEU A 128 6.16 3.24 11.00
C LEU A 128 5.09 4.00 11.79
N ARG A 129 4.06 4.52 11.12
CA ARG A 129 2.90 5.16 11.77
C ARG A 129 2.11 4.17 12.63
N ILE A 130 1.94 2.92 12.19
CA ILE A 130 1.29 1.86 12.97
C ILE A 130 2.08 1.60 14.25
N LEU A 131 3.41 1.44 14.16
CA LEU A 131 4.27 1.24 15.35
C LEU A 131 4.13 2.41 16.34
N ALA A 132 4.29 3.64 15.86
CA ALA A 132 4.15 4.82 16.71
C ALA A 132 2.74 4.93 17.34
N ARG A 133 1.70 4.46 16.64
CA ARG A 133 0.33 4.45 17.15
C ARG A 133 0.14 3.40 18.25
N ILE A 134 0.72 2.21 18.09
CA ILE A 134 0.72 1.16 19.13
C ILE A 134 1.34 1.70 20.41
N ASP A 135 2.55 2.27 20.33
CA ASP A 135 3.27 2.81 21.49
C ASP A 135 2.48 3.92 22.18
N LYS A 136 1.84 4.80 21.40
CA LYS A 136 1.00 5.89 21.94
C LYS A 136 -0.20 5.33 22.70
N GLU A 137 -0.89 4.34 22.14
CA GLU A 137 -2.07 3.75 22.78
C GLU A 137 -1.71 2.98 24.06
N GLN A 138 -0.56 2.31 24.09
CA GLN A 138 -0.05 1.63 25.29
C GLN A 138 0.23 2.63 26.42
N LYS A 139 0.94 3.73 26.14
CA LYS A 139 1.26 4.77 27.14
C LYS A 139 0.02 5.44 27.73
N ILE A 140 -1.01 5.65 26.93
CA ILE A 140 -2.27 6.25 27.42
C ILE A 140 -3.02 5.27 28.33
N GLY A 141 -2.93 3.96 28.07
CA GLY A 141 -3.60 2.92 28.85
C GLY A 141 -3.17 2.83 30.31
N GLU A 142 -2.02 3.39 30.68
CA GLU A 142 -1.47 3.33 32.04
C GLU A 142 -2.24 4.20 33.06
N ASN A 143 -3.03 5.18 32.62
CA ASN A 143 -3.60 6.23 33.48
C ASN A 143 -5.13 6.42 33.36
N ILE A 144 -5.88 5.40 32.94
CA ILE A 144 -7.33 5.53 32.63
C ILE A 144 -8.20 4.41 33.26
N SER A 145 -9.53 4.54 33.15
CA SER A 145 -10.49 3.55 33.64
C SER A 145 -10.34 2.18 32.97
N ARG A 146 -10.80 1.12 33.65
CA ARG A 146 -10.69 -0.27 33.17
C ARG A 146 -11.39 -0.50 31.82
N GLU A 147 -12.57 0.08 31.64
CA GLU A 147 -13.38 -0.03 30.41
C GLU A 147 -12.66 0.65 29.24
N SER A 148 -12.11 1.84 29.50
CA SER A 148 -11.31 2.59 28.52
C SER A 148 -10.04 1.83 28.15
N THR A 149 -9.42 1.13 29.10
CA THR A 149 -8.25 0.27 28.86
C THR A 149 -8.60 -0.94 27.98
N GLN A 150 -9.73 -1.61 28.22
CA GLN A 150 -10.16 -2.74 27.39
C GLN A 150 -10.45 -2.31 25.94
N SER A 151 -11.13 -1.20 25.74
CA SER A 151 -11.38 -0.67 24.40
C SER A 151 -10.07 -0.34 23.65
N ARG A 152 -9.08 0.24 24.34
CA ARG A 152 -7.76 0.48 23.72
C ARG A 152 -7.07 -0.82 23.37
N GLN A 153 -7.20 -1.84 24.21
CA GLN A 153 -6.60 -3.14 23.95
C GLN A 153 -7.17 -3.81 22.69
N VAL A 154 -8.45 -3.61 22.37
CA VAL A 154 -9.03 -4.05 21.09
C VAL A 154 -8.28 -3.40 19.93
N PHE A 155 -8.13 -2.07 19.97
CA PHE A 155 -7.44 -1.34 18.91
C PHE A 155 -5.95 -1.71 18.80
N ILE A 156 -5.23 -1.85 19.92
CA ILE A 156 -3.84 -2.30 19.94
C ILE A 156 -3.74 -3.69 19.30
N THR A 157 -4.62 -4.62 19.64
CA THR A 157 -4.64 -5.97 19.04
C THR A 157 -4.85 -5.90 17.52
N THR A 158 -5.76 -5.05 17.05
CA THR A 158 -5.98 -4.81 15.62
C THR A 158 -4.71 -4.28 14.94
N LEU A 159 -4.05 -3.27 15.52
CA LEU A 159 -2.82 -2.70 14.97
C LEU A 159 -1.65 -3.71 14.97
N THR A 160 -1.52 -4.51 16.02
CA THR A 160 -0.51 -5.57 16.10
C THR A 160 -0.74 -6.63 15.03
N SER A 161 -1.98 -7.08 14.82
CA SER A 161 -2.33 -8.00 13.72
C SER A 161 -1.98 -7.40 12.34
N LEU A 162 -2.25 -6.11 12.14
CA LEU A 162 -1.89 -5.40 10.91
C LEU A 162 -0.37 -5.32 10.71
N LYS A 163 0.38 -4.96 11.76
CA LYS A 163 1.85 -4.98 11.78
C LYS A 163 2.38 -6.35 11.37
N ASP A 164 1.92 -7.42 12.01
CA ASP A 164 2.43 -8.77 11.80
C ASP A 164 2.11 -9.31 10.39
N ARG A 165 0.98 -8.88 9.79
CA ARG A 165 0.67 -9.14 8.38
C ARG A 165 1.62 -8.40 7.45
N PHE A 166 1.93 -7.14 7.74
CA PHE A 166 2.82 -6.31 6.94
C PHE A 166 4.26 -6.87 6.93
N GLU A 167 4.76 -7.33 8.08
CA GLU A 167 6.13 -7.86 8.22
C GLU A 167 6.39 -9.14 7.40
N LYS A 168 5.33 -9.83 6.99
CA LYS A 168 5.42 -11.03 6.13
C LYS A 168 5.64 -10.69 4.66
N LEU A 169 5.31 -9.45 4.24
CA LEU A 169 5.39 -9.01 2.85
C LEU A 169 6.84 -8.96 2.37
N SER A 170 7.07 -9.29 1.10
CA SER A 170 8.38 -9.16 0.46
C SER A 170 8.89 -7.72 0.49
N LEU A 171 7.99 -6.74 0.33
CA LEU A 171 8.32 -5.31 0.44
C LEU A 171 9.01 -4.98 1.77
N PHE A 172 8.45 -5.47 2.89
CA PHE A 172 9.00 -5.21 4.22
C PHE A 172 10.35 -5.89 4.40
N LYS A 173 10.46 -7.17 4.01
CA LYS A 173 11.70 -7.95 4.13
C LYS A 173 12.87 -7.29 3.39
N LEU A 174 12.62 -6.79 2.18
CA LEU A 174 13.62 -6.07 1.38
C LEU A 174 13.95 -4.68 1.96
N ALA A 175 12.96 -3.99 2.53
CA ALA A 175 13.14 -2.67 3.12
C ALA A 175 13.80 -2.70 4.51
N GLN A 176 13.72 -3.81 5.24
CA GLN A 176 14.13 -3.92 6.64
C GLN A 176 15.53 -3.35 6.95
N PRO A 177 16.59 -3.61 6.15
CA PRO A 177 17.93 -3.09 6.42
C PRO A 177 18.03 -1.55 6.34
N HIS A 178 17.07 -0.91 5.66
CA HIS A 178 17.06 0.53 5.40
C HIS A 178 15.90 1.26 6.09
N LEU A 179 14.99 0.52 6.74
CA LEU A 179 13.74 1.05 7.29
C LEU A 179 13.97 2.10 8.38
N SER A 180 15.01 1.95 9.19
CA SER A 180 15.38 2.92 10.23
C SER A 180 15.76 4.30 9.68
N LYS A 181 16.13 4.38 8.40
CA LYS A 181 16.47 5.62 7.69
C LYS A 181 15.30 6.17 6.87
N HIS A 182 14.21 5.41 6.73
CA HIS A 182 13.04 5.83 5.96
C HIS A 182 12.38 7.04 6.62
N LYS A 183 12.02 8.02 5.81
CA LYS A 183 11.24 9.19 6.23
C LYS A 183 9.94 9.19 5.43
N PRO A 184 8.80 9.55 6.03
CA PRO A 184 7.57 9.76 5.28
C PRO A 184 7.80 10.71 4.10
N GLY A 185 7.33 10.33 2.91
CA GLY A 185 7.58 11.10 1.68
C GLY A 185 8.85 10.70 0.94
N SER A 186 9.79 10.00 1.59
CA SER A 186 11.03 9.56 0.94
C SER A 186 10.77 8.38 0.01
N ARG A 187 11.45 8.39 -1.13
CA ARG A 187 11.38 7.32 -2.12
C ARG A 187 12.69 6.53 -2.26
N GLU A 188 13.66 6.79 -1.37
CA GLU A 188 15.00 6.19 -1.43
C GLU A 188 14.98 4.67 -1.32
N VAL A 189 14.25 4.12 -0.35
CA VAL A 189 14.15 2.67 -0.15
C VAL A 189 13.47 2.01 -1.35
N TYR A 190 12.43 2.63 -1.90
CA TYR A 190 11.71 2.12 -3.05
C TYR A 190 12.59 2.05 -4.31
N ARG A 191 13.47 3.04 -4.53
CA ARG A 191 14.46 3.00 -5.62
C ARG A 191 15.49 1.88 -5.53
N GLN A 192 15.70 1.33 -4.33
CA GLN A 192 16.58 0.17 -4.14
C GLN A 192 15.85 -1.15 -4.37
N ILE A 193 14.52 -1.17 -4.23
CA ILE A 193 13.69 -2.36 -4.36
C ILE A 193 13.20 -2.54 -5.80
N PHE A 194 12.84 -1.44 -6.45
CA PHE A 194 12.23 -1.44 -7.77
C PHE A 194 13.22 -0.88 -8.81
N SER A 195 13.45 -1.66 -9.86
CA SER A 195 14.32 -1.34 -10.98
C SER A 195 13.64 -1.79 -12.27
N PRO A 196 12.73 -0.98 -12.84
CA PRO A 196 12.00 -1.36 -14.04
C PRO A 196 12.91 -1.45 -15.26
N ILE A 197 12.46 -2.19 -16.27
CA ILE A 197 13.11 -2.30 -17.57
C ILE A 197 12.49 -1.25 -18.49
N ILE A 198 13.32 -0.36 -19.04
CA ILE A 198 12.90 0.65 -20.01
C ILE A 198 13.12 0.07 -21.41
N LYS A 199 12.06 0.01 -22.22
CA LYS A 199 12.08 -0.49 -23.60
C LYS A 199 11.70 0.63 -24.57
N PRO A 200 12.47 0.87 -25.64
CA PRO A 200 12.06 1.81 -26.67
C PRO A 200 10.72 1.39 -27.29
N ASN A 201 9.77 2.31 -27.40
CA ASN A 201 8.54 2.02 -28.12
C ASN A 201 8.75 2.26 -29.62
N PHE A 202 8.89 1.18 -30.40
CA PHE A 202 9.22 1.25 -31.83
C PHE A 202 8.14 1.90 -32.70
N ILE A 203 6.93 2.15 -32.17
CA ILE A 203 5.91 2.95 -32.87
C ILE A 203 6.40 4.40 -33.06
N TYR A 204 7.19 4.93 -32.11
CA TYR A 204 7.74 6.29 -32.18
C TYR A 204 9.14 6.37 -32.80
N ALA A 205 9.83 5.23 -32.96
CA ALA A 205 11.19 5.18 -33.51
C ALA A 205 11.27 5.38 -35.04
N LYS A 206 10.14 5.65 -35.72
CA LYS A 206 10.04 5.81 -37.18
C LYS A 206 9.63 7.21 -37.65
N LEU A 207 9.63 8.21 -36.78
CA LEU A 207 9.34 9.61 -37.15
C LEU A 207 10.62 10.41 -37.37
#